data_AF-A0A931N094-F1
#
_entry.id   AF-A0A931N094-F1
#
_cell.length_a   1.000
_cell.length_b   1.000
_cell.length_c   1.000
_cell.angle_alpha   90.00
_cell.angle_beta   90.00
_cell.angle_gamma   90.00
#
_symmetry.space_group_name_H-M   'P 1'
#
loop_
_entity.id
_entity.type
_entity.pdbx_description
1 polymer ?
#
loop_
_entity_poly.entity_id
_entity_poly.type
_entity_poly.pdbx_seq_one_letter_code
_entity_poly.pdbx_strand_id
1 'polypeptide(L)'
;MLVEEHSEAIEFDLISLGLRLRMLGTEELTWRDLKAVIVCAPTDSALARVRRPDEHQWGLEQHLLADMADSLRWLVWAKTKDAQRGRNQPERIPRPGLKSTAERYGTAASIVDMDDFLGW
;
A
#
# COMPACT_ATOMS: atom_id res chain seq x y z
N MET A 1 20.63 19.75 -0.73
CA MET A 1 19.54 20.39 0.05
C MET A 1 18.19 19.89 -0.48
N LEU A 2 17.13 19.74 0.32
CA LEU A 2 15.86 19.10 -0.10
C LEU A 2 15.21 19.69 -1.38
N VAL A 3 15.48 20.97 -1.65
CA VAL A 3 15.03 21.69 -2.85
C VAL A 3 15.87 21.35 -4.09
N GLU A 4 17.15 21.00 -3.94
CA GLU A 4 18.00 20.60 -5.07
C GLU A 4 17.73 19.16 -5.52
N GLU A 5 17.32 18.30 -4.59
CA GLU A 5 17.09 16.87 -4.84
C GLU A 5 15.69 16.58 -5.41
N HIS A 6 14.72 17.47 -5.14
CA HIS A 6 13.31 17.28 -5.53
C HIS A 6 12.69 18.55 -6.16
N SER A 7 13.51 19.37 -6.84
CA SER A 7 13.11 20.64 -7.44
C SER A 7 11.88 20.52 -8.35
N GLU A 8 11.86 19.51 -9.22
CA GLU A 8 10.77 19.28 -10.17
C GLU A 8 9.45 18.92 -9.49
N ALA A 9 9.51 18.12 -8.41
CA ALA A 9 8.32 17.73 -7.65
C ALA A 9 7.72 18.93 -6.90
N ILE A 10 8.58 19.74 -6.28
CA ILE A 10 8.17 20.99 -5.62
C ILE A 10 7.59 21.97 -6.64
N GLU A 11 8.22 22.11 -7.81
CA GLU A 11 7.72 22.99 -8.85
C GLU A 11 6.38 22.52 -9.42
N PHE A 12 6.17 21.21 -9.59
CA PHE A 12 4.88 20.66 -9.99
C PHE A 12 3.78 20.99 -8.97
N ASP A 13 4.04 20.76 -7.68
CA ASP A 13 3.07 21.04 -6.61
C ASP A 13 2.73 22.53 -6.54
N LEU A 14 3.72 23.41 -6.71
CA LEU A 14 3.48 24.86 -6.82
C LEU A 14 2.62 25.21 -8.04
N ILE A 15 2.90 24.62 -9.21
CA ILE A 15 2.10 24.82 -10.43
C ILE A 15 0.65 24.37 -10.24
N SER A 16 0.42 23.23 -9.57
CA SER A 16 -0.92 22.75 -9.24
C SER A 16 -1.70 23.71 -8.34
N LEU A 17 -1.00 24.50 -7.52
CA LEU A 17 -1.56 25.56 -6.70
C LEU A 17 -1.66 26.93 -7.41
N GLY A 18 -1.27 27.01 -8.69
CA GLY A 18 -1.24 28.25 -9.47
C GLY A 18 -0.02 29.14 -9.20
N LEU A 19 0.98 28.63 -8.50
CA LEU A 19 2.20 29.33 -8.10
C LEU A 19 3.39 28.88 -8.96
N ARG A 20 4.49 29.62 -8.91
CA ARG A 20 5.74 29.29 -9.63
C ARG A 20 6.94 29.48 -8.71
N LEU A 21 7.93 28.59 -8.80
CA LEU A 21 9.12 28.67 -7.95
C LEU A 21 9.87 30.01 -8.10
N ARG A 22 9.85 30.61 -9.28
CA ARG A 22 10.43 31.96 -9.54
C ARG A 22 9.77 33.10 -8.75
N MET A 23 8.58 32.91 -8.20
CA MET A 23 7.89 33.90 -7.36
C MET A 23 8.42 33.88 -5.92
N LEU A 24 9.30 32.94 -5.58
CA LEU A 24 9.79 32.79 -4.22
C LEU A 24 10.55 34.05 -3.76
N GLY A 25 10.13 34.61 -2.63
CA GLY A 25 10.69 35.83 -2.06
C GLY A 25 9.94 37.10 -2.44
N THR A 26 8.83 37.00 -3.19
CA THR A 26 7.90 38.12 -3.45
C THR A 26 6.70 38.06 -2.50
N GLU A 27 5.78 39.02 -2.60
CA GLU A 27 4.53 39.02 -1.82
C GLU A 27 3.60 37.88 -2.23
N GLU A 28 3.72 37.38 -3.47
CA GLU A 28 2.94 36.29 -4.02
C GLU A 28 3.38 34.90 -3.51
N LEU A 29 4.65 34.74 -3.10
CA LEU A 29 5.16 33.48 -2.55
C LEU A 29 6.32 33.74 -1.57
N THR A 30 5.99 33.82 -0.29
CA THR A 30 7.03 33.97 0.74
C THR A 30 7.70 32.63 1.08
N TRP A 31 8.88 32.69 1.71
CA TRP A 31 9.54 31.51 2.26
C TRP A 31 8.67 30.75 3.28
N ARG A 32 7.78 31.46 3.98
CA ARG A 32 6.85 30.88 4.93
C ARG A 32 5.74 30.10 4.22
N ASP A 33 5.27 30.62 3.08
CA ASP A 33 4.25 29.96 2.26
C ASP A 33 4.83 28.69 1.61
N LEU A 34 6.05 28.76 1.07
CA LEU A 34 6.74 27.58 0.54
C LEU A 34 6.89 26.50 1.63
N LYS A 35 7.27 26.89 2.86
CA LYS A 35 7.33 25.96 3.99
C LYS A 35 5.96 25.35 4.30
N ALA A 36 4.90 26.15 4.29
CA ALA A 36 3.54 25.66 4.53
C ALA A 36 3.10 24.65 3.46
N VAL A 37 3.37 24.93 2.18
CA VAL A 37 3.09 24.01 1.07
C VAL A 37 3.84 22.69 1.27
N ILE A 38 5.14 22.72 1.60
CA ILE A 38 5.94 21.49 1.79
C ILE A 38 5.47 20.68 3.01
N VAL A 39 5.17 21.35 4.12
CA VAL A 39 4.80 20.68 5.38
C VAL A 39 3.37 20.13 5.34
N CYS A 40 2.45 20.85 4.70
CA CYS A 40 1.04 20.50 4.61
C CYS A 40 0.68 19.84 3.27
N ALA A 41 1.67 19.45 2.48
CA ALA A 41 1.45 18.80 1.19
C ALA A 41 0.58 17.54 1.39
N PRO A 42 -0.48 17.34 0.59
CA PRO A 42 -1.30 16.15 0.68
C PRO A 42 -0.50 14.91 0.29
N THR A 43 -0.93 13.73 0.75
CA THR A 43 -0.22 12.45 0.56
C THR A 43 -0.08 12.05 -0.91
N ASP A 44 -0.92 12.61 -1.78
CA ASP A 44 -0.91 12.41 -3.23
C ASP A 44 -0.09 13.47 -3.99
N SER A 45 0.45 14.50 -3.33
CA SER A 45 1.30 15.53 -3.94
C SER A 45 2.54 14.93 -4.60
N ALA A 46 3.07 15.57 -5.65
CA ALA A 46 4.25 15.09 -6.36
C ALA A 46 5.45 14.93 -5.41
N LEU A 47 5.63 15.84 -4.47
CA LEU A 47 6.66 15.74 -3.44
C LEU A 47 6.46 14.52 -2.53
N ALA A 48 5.22 14.26 -2.10
CA ALA A 48 4.91 13.09 -1.27
C ALA A 48 5.17 11.78 -2.02
N ARG A 49 4.85 11.71 -3.33
CA ARG A 49 5.11 10.52 -4.17
C ARG A 49 6.59 10.20 -4.28
N VAL A 50 7.42 11.23 -4.47
CA VAL A 50 8.87 11.04 -4.59
C VAL A 50 9.49 10.67 -3.24
N ARG A 51 9.03 11.29 -2.14
CA ARG A 51 9.55 10.98 -0.80
C ARG A 51 9.09 9.63 -0.25
N ARG A 52 7.91 9.16 -0.63
CA ARG A 52 7.29 7.94 -0.10
C ARG A 52 6.63 7.15 -1.23
N PRO A 53 7.43 6.54 -2.12
CA PRO A 53 6.91 5.84 -3.29
C PRO A 53 5.98 4.68 -2.92
N ASP A 54 6.26 3.99 -1.82
CA ASP A 54 5.47 2.84 -1.35
C ASP A 54 4.18 3.24 -0.62
N GLU A 55 4.17 4.37 0.10
CA GLU A 55 2.99 4.85 0.84
C GLU A 55 2.00 5.58 -0.07
N HIS A 56 2.47 6.26 -1.12
CA HIS A 56 1.60 7.00 -2.04
C HIS A 56 0.56 6.09 -2.71
N GLN A 57 0.95 4.89 -3.13
CA GLN A 57 0.05 3.98 -3.84
C GLN A 57 -0.98 3.33 -2.91
N TRP A 58 -0.74 3.35 -1.60
CA TRP A 58 -1.55 2.67 -0.59
C TRP A 58 -2.06 3.65 0.46
N GLY A 59 -2.93 4.56 0.01
CA GLY A 59 -3.76 5.36 0.92
C GLY A 59 -4.82 4.54 1.63
N LEU A 60 -5.52 5.17 2.58
CA LEU A 60 -6.62 4.53 3.33
C LEU A 60 -7.68 3.94 2.40
N GLU A 61 -8.04 4.67 1.34
CA GLU A 61 -9.04 4.21 0.37
C GLU A 61 -8.58 2.93 -0.34
N GLN A 62 -7.33 2.86 -0.79
CA GLN A 62 -6.78 1.67 -1.44
C GLN A 62 -6.74 0.48 -0.48
N HIS A 63 -6.40 0.71 0.79
CA HIS A 63 -6.48 -0.32 1.83
C HIS A 63 -7.91 -0.84 2.03
N LEU A 64 -8.89 0.04 2.12
CA LEU A 64 -10.30 -0.33 2.31
C LEU A 64 -10.87 -1.04 1.07
N LEU A 65 -10.55 -0.56 -0.13
CA LEU A 65 -10.96 -1.20 -1.39
C LEU A 65 -10.35 -2.60 -1.54
N ALA A 66 -9.08 -2.77 -1.20
CA ALA A 66 -8.45 -4.08 -1.20
C ALA A 66 -9.10 -5.02 -0.18
N ASP A 67 -9.44 -4.52 1.01
CA ASP A 67 -10.12 -5.33 2.05
C ASP A 67 -11.54 -5.74 1.64
N MET A 68 -12.27 -4.85 0.98
CA MET A 68 -13.57 -5.18 0.37
C MET A 68 -13.41 -6.26 -0.70
N ALA A 69 -12.43 -6.12 -1.60
CA ALA A 69 -12.18 -7.10 -2.66
C ALA A 69 -11.77 -8.48 -2.08
N ASP A 70 -10.91 -8.51 -1.06
CA ASP A 70 -10.53 -9.72 -0.34
C ASP A 70 -11.75 -10.40 0.28
N SER A 71 -12.60 -9.62 0.98
CA SER A 71 -13.81 -10.11 1.64
C SER A 71 -14.81 -10.68 0.65
N LEU A 72 -15.00 -10.02 -0.51
CA LEU A 72 -15.89 -10.51 -1.57
C LEU A 72 -15.38 -11.81 -2.20
N ARG A 73 -14.09 -11.90 -2.50
CA ARG A 73 -13.47 -13.14 -3.01
C ARG A 73 -13.65 -14.28 -2.03
N TRP A 74 -13.44 -14.01 -0.75
CA TRP A 74 -13.63 -14.98 0.31
C TRP A 74 -15.09 -15.43 0.42
N LEU A 75 -16.06 -14.51 0.38
CA LEU A 75 -17.50 -14.83 0.44
C LEU A 75 -17.96 -15.70 -0.73
N VAL A 76 -17.46 -15.43 -1.93
CA VAL A 76 -17.74 -16.26 -3.12
C VAL A 76 -17.13 -17.64 -2.94
N TRP A 77 -15.86 -17.72 -2.54
CA TRP A 77 -15.17 -18.99 -2.28
C TRP A 77 -15.87 -19.82 -1.19
N ALA A 78 -16.30 -19.19 -0.10
CA ALA A 78 -16.95 -19.84 1.04
C ALA A 78 -18.24 -20.60 0.66
N LYS A 79 -18.85 -20.26 -0.48
CA LYS A 79 -20.05 -20.92 -1.01
C LYS A 79 -19.74 -22.12 -1.93
N THR A 80 -18.48 -22.44 -2.15
CA THR A 80 -18.05 -23.51 -3.08
C THR A 80 -17.82 -24.85 -2.37
N LYS A 81 -17.76 -25.94 -3.14
CA LYS A 81 -17.33 -27.26 -2.62
C LYS A 81 -15.87 -27.28 -2.19
N ASP A 82 -15.04 -26.42 -2.77
CA ASP A 82 -13.63 -26.30 -2.41
C ASP A 82 -13.49 -25.74 -0.99
N ALA A 83 -14.33 -24.76 -0.60
CA ALA A 83 -14.37 -24.27 0.76
C ALA A 83 -14.76 -25.35 1.78
N GLN A 84 -15.71 -26.23 1.45
CA GLN A 84 -16.05 -27.37 2.32
C GLN A 84 -14.87 -28.31 2.58
N ARG A 85 -13.91 -28.33 1.65
CA ARG A 85 -12.68 -29.15 1.72
C ARG A 85 -11.45 -28.34 2.11
N GLY A 86 -11.59 -27.05 2.40
CA GLY A 86 -10.49 -26.14 2.73
C GLY A 86 -9.46 -25.97 1.60
N ARG A 87 -9.85 -26.11 0.33
CA ARG A 87 -8.94 -26.03 -0.82
C ARG A 87 -9.12 -24.71 -1.57
N ASN A 88 -8.07 -24.28 -2.28
CA ASN A 88 -8.10 -23.13 -3.20
C ASN A 88 -8.64 -21.85 -2.57
N GLN A 89 -8.33 -21.60 -1.29
CA GLN A 89 -8.72 -20.36 -0.63
C GLN A 89 -8.05 -19.18 -1.34
N PRO A 90 -8.80 -18.11 -1.69
CA PRO A 90 -8.22 -16.96 -2.36
C PRO A 90 -7.22 -16.25 -1.44
N GLU A 91 -6.05 -15.95 -1.99
CA GLU A 91 -5.06 -15.10 -1.33
C GLU A 91 -5.53 -13.65 -1.32
N ARG A 92 -5.11 -12.94 -0.26
CA ARG A 92 -5.36 -11.50 -0.13
C ARG A 92 -4.53 -10.72 -1.14
N ILE A 93 -5.07 -9.60 -1.63
CA ILE A 93 -4.34 -8.70 -2.52
C ILE A 93 -3.07 -8.22 -1.80
N PRO A 94 -1.87 -8.44 -2.38
CA PRO A 94 -0.61 -8.01 -1.79
C PRO A 94 -0.59 -6.50 -1.56
N ARG A 95 -0.27 -6.08 -0.34
CA ARG A 95 -0.24 -4.66 0.04
C ARG A 95 0.73 -4.37 1.19
N PRO A 96 1.27 -3.14 1.31
CA PRO A 96 2.13 -2.73 2.42
C PRO A 96 1.52 -3.06 3.77
N GLY A 97 2.36 -3.51 4.70
CA GLY A 97 1.94 -3.93 6.05
C GLY A 97 1.25 -5.30 6.12
N LEU A 98 0.88 -5.91 4.99
CA LEU A 98 0.32 -7.25 4.96
C LEU A 98 1.40 -8.29 4.68
N LYS A 99 1.68 -9.13 5.68
CA LYS A 99 2.52 -10.33 5.47
C LYS A 99 1.70 -11.41 4.78
N SER A 100 2.28 -12.07 3.79
CA SER A 100 1.73 -13.28 3.18
C SER A 100 1.43 -14.31 4.27
N THR A 101 0.22 -14.86 4.29
CA THR A 101 -0.18 -15.95 5.21
C THR A 101 0.20 -17.34 4.67
N ALA A 102 0.78 -17.42 3.48
CA ALA A 102 1.11 -18.68 2.81
C ALA A 102 2.51 -19.18 3.21
N GLU A 103 2.79 -19.32 4.50
CA GLU A 103 3.95 -20.11 4.95
C GLU A 103 3.47 -21.51 5.31
N ARG A 104 3.76 -22.48 4.42
CA ARG A 104 3.49 -23.89 4.69
C ARG A 104 4.62 -24.44 5.54
N TYR A 105 4.32 -24.70 6.82
CA TYR A 105 5.23 -25.40 7.72
C TYR A 105 5.04 -26.91 7.60
N GLY A 106 6.11 -27.61 7.22
CA GLY A 106 6.15 -29.07 7.15
C GLY A 106 5.60 -29.69 5.86
N THR A 107 5.96 -30.97 5.66
CA THR A 107 5.46 -31.81 4.57
C THR A 107 4.33 -32.68 5.10
N ALA A 108 3.29 -32.91 4.29
CA ALA A 108 2.20 -33.79 4.70
C ALA A 108 2.73 -35.22 4.87
N ALA A 109 2.61 -35.78 6.08
CA ALA A 109 2.93 -37.19 6.35
C ALA A 109 1.88 -38.10 5.71
N SER A 110 2.29 -39.31 5.30
CA SER A 110 1.33 -40.30 4.82
C SER A 110 0.51 -40.86 5.98
N ILE A 111 -0.67 -41.42 5.69
CA ILE A 111 -1.50 -42.06 6.72
C ILE A 111 -0.73 -43.21 7.39
N VAL A 112 0.08 -43.94 6.62
CA VAL A 112 0.90 -45.04 7.11
C VAL A 112 1.94 -44.55 8.13
N ASP A 113 2.64 -43.46 7.82
CA ASP A 113 3.62 -42.88 8.74
C ASP A 113 2.95 -42.36 10.03
N MET A 114 1.69 -41.92 9.93
CA MET A 114 0.91 -41.44 11.06
C MET A 114 0.41 -42.60 11.94
N ASP A 115 -0.01 -43.71 11.34
CA ASP A 115 -0.45 -44.92 12.06
C ASP A 115 0.74 -45.55 12.81
N ASP A 116 1.90 -45.66 12.17
CA ASP A 116 3.15 -46.10 12.81
C ASP A 116 3.55 -45.20 13.99
N PHE A 117 3.38 -43.87 13.84
CA PHE A 117 3.66 -42.92 14.91
C PHE A 117 2.67 -43.02 16.09
N LEU A 118 1.38 -43.26 15.81
CA LEU A 118 0.32 -43.35 16.81
C LEU A 118 0.19 -44.75 17.46
N GLY A 119 0.86 -45.75 16.90
CA GLY A 119 0.89 -47.12 17.41
C GLY A 119 -0.43 -47.87 17.23
N TRP A 120 -1.11 -47.61 16.11
CA TRP A 120 -2.36 -48.28 15.72
C TRP A 120 -2.14 -49.45 14.76
#